data_AF-A0AAD7J375-F1
#
_entry.id   AF-A0AAD7J375-F1
#
_cell.length_a   1.000
_cell.length_b   1.000
_cell.length_c   1.000
_cell.angle_alpha   90.00
_cell.angle_beta   90.00
_cell.angle_gamma   90.00
#
_symmetry.space_group_name_H-M   'P 1'
#
loop_
_entity.id
_entity.type
_entity.pdbx_description
1 polymer ?
#
loop_
_entity_poly.entity_id
_entity_poly.type
_entity_poly.pdbx_seq_one_letter_code
_entity_poly.pdbx_strand_id
1 'polypeptide(L)' 'ITQDSKHALKTARNQLMTGARMIVLGFFTIFYSMLRNIAFNILSPLFTHNVEKVDKQDDRAAAHLFS' A
#
# COMPACT_ATOMS: atom_id res chain seq x y z
N ILE A 1 -0.47 19.54 15.32
CA ILE A 1 0.09 18.18 15.29
C ILE A 1 0.32 17.83 13.83
N THR A 2 1.55 17.84 13.37
CA THR A 2 1.87 17.48 11.98
C THR A 2 2.36 16.05 12.00
N GLN A 3 1.54 15.11 11.54
CA GLN A 3 2.01 13.75 11.29
C GLN A 3 2.98 13.80 10.11
N ASP A 4 4.10 13.07 10.21
CA ASP A 4 5.07 13.02 9.12
C ASP A 4 4.48 12.27 7.91
N SER A 5 4.91 12.65 6.71
CA SER A 5 4.39 12.07 5.47
C SER A 5 4.66 10.57 5.36
N LYS A 6 5.73 10.05 6.00
CA LYS A 6 6.02 8.62 6.00
C LYS A 6 5.00 7.85 6.85
N HIS A 7 4.60 8.39 8.00
CA HIS A 7 3.52 7.82 8.81
C HIS A 7 2.17 7.83 8.11
N ALA A 8 1.87 8.86 7.32
CA ALA A 8 0.66 8.88 6.50
C ALA A 8 0.65 7.74 5.47
N LEU A 9 1.77 7.55 4.75
CA LEU A 9 1.91 6.44 3.78
C LEU A 9 1.84 5.07 4.45
N LYS A 10 2.47 4.91 5.62
CA LYS A 10 2.39 3.68 6.42
C LYS A 10 0.94 3.36 6.81
N THR A 11 0.21 4.37 7.26
CA THR A 11 -1.20 4.24 7.64
C THR A 11 -2.05 3.85 6.43
N ALA A 12 -1.87 4.53 5.30
CA ALA A 12 -2.58 4.22 4.05
C ALA A 12 -2.29 2.79 3.58
N ARG A 13 -1.03 2.36 3.55
CA ARG A 13 -0.67 0.97 3.22
C ARG A 13 -1.35 -0.02 4.17
N ASN A 14 -1.29 0.19 5.47
CA ASN A 14 -1.87 -0.74 6.44
C ASN A 14 -3.39 -0.86 6.29
N GLN A 15 -4.07 0.25 6.01
CA GLN A 15 -5.50 0.26 5.71
C GLN A 15 -5.82 -0.48 4.41
N LEU A 16 -5.00 -0.36 3.37
CA LEU A 16 -5.16 -1.11 2.11
C LEU A 16 -4.89 -2.62 2.26
N MET A 17 -3.95 -3.03 3.10
CA MET A 17 -3.52 -4.44 3.18
C MET A 17 -4.28 -5.26 4.22
N THR A 18 -4.58 -4.66 5.39
CA THR A 18 -5.17 -5.39 6.52
C THR A 18 -6.41 -4.74 7.11
N GLY A 19 -6.58 -3.43 6.94
CA GLY A 19 -7.73 -2.68 7.45
C GLY A 19 -8.90 -2.64 6.47
N ALA A 20 -9.27 -1.43 6.04
CA ALA A 20 -10.42 -1.17 5.17
C ALA A 20 -10.38 -1.88 3.79
N ARG A 21 -9.20 -2.29 3.30
CA ARG A 21 -8.97 -2.89 1.97
C ARG A 21 -9.36 -1.99 0.78
N MET A 22 -9.68 -0.74 1.06
CA MET A 22 -9.99 0.31 0.09
C MET A 22 -9.64 1.66 0.72
N ILE A 23 -9.07 2.57 -0.08
CA ILE A 23 -8.90 3.98 0.29
C ILE A 23 -9.36 4.86 -0.86
N VAL A 24 -10.02 5.97 -0.52
CA VAL A 24 -10.34 7.05 -1.44
C VAL A 24 -9.39 8.21 -1.21
N LEU A 25 -8.64 8.60 -2.25
CA LEU A 25 -7.75 9.74 -2.28
C LEU A 25 -8.27 10.74 -3.33
N GLY A 26 -9.05 11.72 -2.87
CA GLY A 26 -9.73 12.66 -3.76
C GLY A 26 -10.71 11.92 -4.68
N PHE A 27 -10.47 11.98 -5.99
CA PHE A 27 -11.28 11.29 -7.01
C PHE A 27 -10.78 9.89 -7.36
N PHE A 28 -9.71 9.42 -6.71
CA PHE A 28 -9.14 8.10 -6.96
C PHE A 28 -9.51 7.12 -5.86
N THR A 29 -9.92 5.92 -6.26
CA THR A 29 -10.19 4.82 -5.33
C THR A 29 -9.18 3.71 -5.58
N ILE A 30 -8.47 3.32 -4.53
CA ILE A 30 -7.49 2.25 -4.56
C ILE A 30 -8.08 1.07 -3.79
N PHE A 31 -8.16 -0.08 -4.44
CA PHE A 31 -8.61 -1.32 -3.84
C PHE A 31 -7.44 -2.27 -3.61
N TYR A 32 -7.51 -3.07 -2.55
CA TYR A 32 -6.57 -4.17 -2.32
C TYR A 32 -6.45 -5.10 -3.54
N SER A 33 -7.57 -5.40 -4.21
CA SER A 33 -7.59 -6.28 -5.38
C SER A 33 -6.78 -5.74 -6.56
N MET A 34 -6.77 -4.42 -6.77
CA MET A 34 -5.96 -3.78 -7.80
C MET A 34 -4.47 -3.96 -7.49
N LEU A 35 -4.06 -3.71 -6.24
CA LEU A 35 -2.68 -3.88 -5.79
C LEU A 35 -2.23 -5.33 -5.88
N ARG A 36 -3.11 -6.27 -5.52
CA ARG A 36 -2.85 -7.70 -5.68
C ARG A 36 -2.71 -8.08 -7.15
N ASN A 37 -3.57 -7.60 -8.03
CA ASN A 37 -3.44 -7.89 -9.46
C ASN A 37 -2.11 -7.37 -10.04
N ILE A 38 -1.73 -6.14 -9.67
CA ILE A 38 -0.47 -5.53 -10.06
C ILE A 38 0.71 -6.35 -9.53
N ALA A 39 0.72 -6.71 -8.23
CA ALA A 39 1.85 -7.44 -7.63
C ALA A 39 2.11 -8.82 -8.22
N PHE A 40 1.10 -9.45 -8.83
CA PHE A 40 1.24 -10.75 -9.49
C PHE A 40 1.58 -10.66 -10.99
N ASN A 41 1.69 -9.45 -11.54
CA ASN A 41 2.16 -9.24 -12.90
C ASN A 41 3.70 -9.30 -12.94
N ILE A 42 4.26 -10.08 -13.87
CA ILE A 42 5.72 -10.28 -14.05
C ILE A 42 6.48 -8.97 -14.30
N LEU A 43 5.84 -7.99 -14.94
CA LEU A 43 6.46 -6.69 -15.25
C LEU A 43 6.18 -5.62 -14.18
N SER A 44 5.58 -6.01 -13.06
CA SER A 44 5.20 -5.08 -12.02
C SER A 44 6.40 -4.60 -11.20
N PRO A 45 6.48 -3.29 -10.88
CA PRO A 45 7.42 -2.79 -9.89
C PRO A 45 7.04 -3.18 -8.45
N LEU A 46 5.81 -3.65 -8.22
CA LEU A 46 5.31 -4.02 -6.91
C LEU A 46 5.58 -5.49 -6.63
N PHE A 47 6.39 -5.76 -5.61
CA PHE A 47 6.68 -7.13 -5.18
C PHE A 47 5.48 -7.78 -4.46
N THR A 48 5.27 -9.08 -4.70
CA THR A 48 4.22 -9.87 -4.03
C THR A 48 4.30 -9.81 -2.50
N HIS A 49 5.50 -9.84 -1.92
CA HIS A 49 5.71 -9.73 -0.47
C HIS A 49 5.32 -8.35 0.11
N ASN A 50 5.18 -7.32 -0.72
CA ASN A 50 4.70 -6.00 -0.28
C ASN A 50 3.18 -5.94 -0.13
N VAL A 51 2.46 -6.92 -0.69
CA VAL A 51 0.99 -7.01 -0.71
C VAL A 51 0.47 -8.22 0.07
N GLU A 52 1.19 -9.33 0.07
CA GLU A 52 0.87 -10.53 0.85
C GLU A 52 1.86 -10.70 2.00
N LYS A 53 1.37 -11.17 3.16
CA LYS A 53 2.19 -11.36 4.39
C LYS A 53 2.98 -10.11 4.80
N VAL A 54 2.33 -8.96 4.68
CA VAL A 54 2.92 -7.64 4.93
C VAL A 54 3.47 -7.51 6.35
N ASP A 55 4.75 -7.19 6.45
CA ASP A 55 5.33 -6.65 7.67
C ASP A 55 4.86 -5.20 7.86
N LYS A 56 4.09 -4.96 8.93
CA LYS A 56 3.52 -3.65 9.27
C LYS A 56 4.57 -2.65 9.78
N GLN A 57 5.77 -3.11 10.13
CA GLN A 57 6.87 -2.25 10.55
C GLN A 57 7.82 -1.88 9.40
N ASP A 58 7.70 -2.53 8.24
CA ASP A 58 8.50 -2.21 7.05
C ASP A 58 8.01 -0.93 6.36
N ASP A 59 8.66 0.19 6.70
CA ASP A 59 8.38 1.50 6.12
C ASP A 59 8.86 1.61 4.66
N ARG A 60 9.80 0.77 4.21
CA ARG A 60 10.31 0.81 2.83
C ARG A 60 9.27 0.27 1.85
N ALA A 61 8.54 -0.77 2.24
CA ALA A 61 7.47 -1.30 1.42
C ALA A 61 6.26 -0.34 1.30
N ALA A 62 6.07 0.60 2.24
CA ALA A 62 5.15 1.71 2.05
C ALA A 62 5.66 2.70 0.99
N ALA A 63 6.97 3.01 0.98
CA ALA A 63 7.55 3.86 -0.04
C ALA A 63 7.43 3.25 -1.45
N HIS A 64 7.68 1.94 -1.62
CA HIS A 64 7.55 1.25 -2.92
C HIS A 64 6.11 1.18 -3.43
N LEU A 65 5.10 1.18 -2.55
CA LEU A 65 3.71 1.13 -2.96
C LEU A 65 3.23 2.46 -3.57
N PHE A 66 3.81 3.57 -3.13
CA PHE A 66 3.39 4.92 -3.48
C PHE A 66 4.49 5.69 -4.27
N SER A 67 5.45 4.98 -4.87
CA SER A 67 6.49 5.55 -5.74
C SER A 67 6.08 5.61 -7.19
#